data_AF-I1S350-F1
#
_entry.id   AF-I1S350-F1
#
_cell.length_a   1.000
_cell.length_b   1.000
_cell.length_c   1.000
_cell.angle_alpha   90.00
_cell.angle_beta   90.00
_cell.angle_gamma   90.00
#
_symmetry.space_group_name_H-M   'P 1'
#
loop_
_entity.id
_entity.type
_entity.pdbx_description
1 polymer ?
#
loop_
_entity_poly.entity_id
_entity_poly.type
_entity_poly.pdbx_seq_one_letter_code
_entity_poly.pdbx_strand_id
1 'polypeptide(L)'
;MGFTVIIVGGSVSGLSLASMLEKFNINYILLEAHPTIAPQLGASLGLLPSGLRILDQLGCYDKIRNNVGNTYYAAQMRLFSGKTWIDTKPTTFSEKLEERIGYPQTFVDRQTVIQVLFDSLKYKDRVLTSKRVNVVEHGGDHVTVHTTDGSKYTGDIVVGADGIHSKVRQEMWRIANDAKSDLFKPDPLVGLQCESKCIFGISKRPPGLPASPQQINAFFKNSNYMIISAPENRYYWFLFTEANKVYGKDIPRYTKEDELQLAEEHFEDQLTETTTFKDLYEHRLQTSLVSIEDHVFPRWHYRRIITIGDAAHKLHPISAQGGNGAMETAAVLVNTLVDALQDQDAKGSLTECEIDAIFTDVQANRFQRAVDAVNQGRRTNSASIKETLFSKIFVDYFFPRFGQSLIFSLIVKNTMSGPCIARLPVPERYIMAVERHQRRNPKKNWTTWTLMSLGAGFLFVFMFSRMRV
;
A
#
# COMPACT_ATOMS: atom_id res chain seq x y z
N MET A 1 27.99 2.73 -22.90
CA MET A 1 26.54 2.95 -22.72
C MET A 1 26.24 2.75 -21.24
N GLY A 2 25.38 3.57 -20.64
CA GLY A 2 25.03 3.44 -19.22
C GLY A 2 23.96 2.37 -18.98
N PHE A 3 23.87 1.88 -17.74
CA PHE A 3 22.90 0.88 -17.32
C PHE A 3 21.45 1.36 -17.55
N THR A 4 20.62 0.51 -18.17
CA THR A 4 19.26 0.81 -18.62
C THR A 4 18.23 -0.13 -18.00
N VAL A 5 17.24 0.45 -17.32
CA VAL A 5 16.13 -0.27 -16.67
C VAL A 5 14.86 -0.15 -17.50
N ILE A 6 14.28 -1.28 -17.94
CA ILE A 6 12.93 -1.27 -18.53
C ILE A 6 11.91 -1.39 -17.40
N ILE A 7 11.01 -0.42 -17.26
CA ILE A 7 9.93 -0.44 -16.27
C ILE A 7 8.62 -0.75 -16.99
N VAL A 8 7.90 -1.79 -16.56
CA VAL A 8 6.60 -2.15 -17.15
C VAL A 8 5.49 -1.76 -16.17
N GLY A 9 4.69 -0.74 -16.53
CA GLY A 9 3.59 -0.20 -15.72
C GLY A 9 3.85 1.22 -15.20
N GLY A 10 3.06 2.19 -15.66
CA GLY A 10 3.13 3.62 -15.37
C GLY A 10 2.17 4.08 -14.27
N SER A 11 2.11 3.33 -13.16
CA SER A 11 1.34 3.71 -11.97
C SER A 11 2.27 4.16 -10.82
N VAL A 12 1.76 4.19 -9.58
CA VAL A 12 2.50 4.62 -8.38
C VAL A 12 3.85 3.91 -8.27
N SER A 13 3.88 2.58 -8.43
CA SER A 13 5.10 1.78 -8.33
C SER A 13 6.15 2.18 -9.39
N GLY A 14 5.78 2.12 -10.68
CA GLY A 14 6.71 2.38 -11.77
C GLY A 14 7.14 3.84 -11.92
N LEU A 15 6.24 4.80 -11.71
CA LEU A 15 6.59 6.23 -11.74
C LEU A 15 7.43 6.65 -10.54
N SER A 16 7.24 6.02 -9.37
CA SER A 16 8.13 6.23 -8.23
C SER A 16 9.52 5.69 -8.54
N LEU A 17 9.62 4.49 -9.13
CA LEU A 17 10.90 3.93 -9.57
C LEU A 17 11.59 4.83 -10.61
N ALA A 18 10.88 5.27 -11.64
CA ALA A 18 11.41 6.18 -12.65
C ALA A 18 11.95 7.48 -12.01
N SER A 19 11.19 8.08 -11.10
CA SER A 19 11.60 9.28 -10.36
C SER A 19 12.87 9.04 -9.55
N MET A 20 13.00 7.88 -8.89
CA MET A 20 14.19 7.52 -8.13
C MET A 20 15.41 7.31 -9.04
N LEU A 21 15.26 6.64 -10.19
CA LEU A 21 16.35 6.42 -11.15
C LEU A 21 16.87 7.75 -11.73
N GLU A 22 16.00 8.72 -11.98
CA GLU A 22 16.40 10.07 -12.41
C GLU A 22 17.31 10.77 -11.39
N LYS A 23 17.04 10.60 -10.08
CA LYS A 23 17.87 11.19 -9.02
C LYS A 23 19.30 10.66 -9.01
N PHE A 24 19.53 9.47 -9.59
CA PHE A 24 20.83 8.82 -9.68
C PHE A 24 21.37 8.73 -11.11
N ASN A 25 20.76 9.44 -12.07
CA ASN A 25 21.15 9.43 -13.48
C ASN A 25 21.20 8.03 -14.12
N ILE A 26 20.40 7.08 -13.63
CA ILE A 26 20.28 5.75 -14.24
C ILE A 26 19.28 5.83 -15.40
N ASN A 27 19.63 5.23 -16.55
CA ASN A 27 18.77 5.28 -17.72
C ASN A 27 17.55 4.36 -17.55
N TYR A 28 16.41 4.74 -18.11
CA TYR A 28 15.21 3.91 -18.05
C TYR A 28 14.30 4.11 -19.26
N ILE A 29 13.44 3.13 -19.50
CA ILE A 29 12.31 3.21 -20.42
C ILE A 29 11.08 2.71 -19.67
N LEU A 30 10.04 3.53 -19.53
CA LEU A 30 8.79 3.13 -18.89
C LEU A 30 7.74 2.83 -19.95
N LEU A 31 7.16 1.63 -19.89
CA LEU A 31 6.13 1.16 -20.81
C LEU A 31 4.78 1.10 -20.07
N GLU A 32 3.85 1.99 -20.44
CA GLU A 32 2.48 2.02 -19.92
C GLU A 32 1.52 1.44 -20.96
N ALA A 33 0.65 0.51 -20.54
CA ALA A 33 -0.27 -0.18 -21.43
C ALA A 33 -1.44 0.69 -21.89
N HIS A 34 -1.88 1.64 -21.07
CA HIS A 34 -2.95 2.58 -21.39
C HIS A 34 -2.45 3.76 -22.24
N PRO A 35 -3.35 4.39 -23.02
CA PRO A 35 -2.98 5.52 -23.88
C PRO A 35 -2.63 6.81 -23.12
N THR A 36 -3.12 6.93 -21.88
CA THR A 36 -2.97 8.12 -21.05
C THR A 36 -2.33 7.77 -19.71
N ILE A 37 -1.33 8.53 -19.30
CA ILE A 37 -0.82 8.51 -17.92
C ILE A 37 -1.84 9.18 -17.00
N ALA A 38 -1.96 8.68 -15.76
CA ALA A 38 -2.90 9.18 -14.76
C ALA A 38 -4.36 9.26 -15.29
N PRO A 39 -4.92 8.16 -15.81
CA PRO A 39 -6.33 8.16 -16.15
C PRO A 39 -7.17 8.33 -14.88
N GLN A 40 -8.38 8.87 -15.00
CA GLN A 40 -9.33 9.00 -13.89
C GLN A 40 -9.97 7.64 -13.54
N LEU A 41 -9.11 6.66 -13.23
CA LEU A 41 -9.45 5.27 -12.99
C LEU A 41 -9.03 4.86 -11.58
N GLY A 42 -10.00 4.37 -10.81
CA GLY A 42 -9.79 3.81 -9.49
C GLY A 42 -10.21 4.74 -8.35
N ALA A 43 -10.04 4.25 -7.13
CA ALA A 43 -10.43 4.93 -5.90
C ALA A 43 -9.35 5.91 -5.39
N SER A 44 -9.53 6.37 -4.15
CA SER A 44 -8.49 7.05 -3.39
C SER A 44 -7.32 6.13 -3.03
N LEU A 45 -6.16 6.74 -2.83
CA LEU A 45 -4.99 6.15 -2.21
C LEU A 45 -4.82 6.71 -0.80
N GLY A 46 -4.68 5.81 0.19
CA GLY A 46 -4.22 6.19 1.53
C GLY A 46 -2.69 6.30 1.54
N LEU A 47 -2.18 7.51 1.72
CA LEU A 47 -0.76 7.79 1.90
C LEU A 47 -0.43 7.85 3.40
N LEU A 48 0.53 7.02 3.80
CA LEU A 48 0.99 6.93 5.17
C LEU A 48 2.37 7.58 5.29
N PRO A 49 2.80 7.95 6.51
CA PRO A 49 4.07 8.65 6.72
C PRO A 49 5.31 7.98 6.10
N SER A 50 5.36 6.65 5.99
CA SER A 50 6.46 5.95 5.31
C SER A 50 6.53 6.29 3.82
N GLY A 51 5.39 6.26 3.11
CA GLY A 51 5.32 6.63 1.70
C GLY A 51 5.44 8.13 1.48
N LEU A 52 4.84 8.95 2.35
CA LEU A 52 4.94 10.42 2.27
C LEU A 52 6.40 10.89 2.42
N ARG A 53 7.18 10.26 3.30
CA ARG A 53 8.62 10.54 3.44
C ARG A 53 9.39 10.25 2.15
N ILE A 54 9.08 9.16 1.46
CA ILE A 54 9.70 8.85 0.16
C ILE A 54 9.28 9.88 -0.90
N LEU A 55 8.00 10.24 -0.96
CA LEU A 55 7.50 11.27 -1.88
C LEU A 55 8.14 12.64 -1.60
N ASP A 56 8.44 12.96 -0.35
CA ASP A 56 9.15 14.19 0.02
C ASP A 56 10.62 14.15 -0.43
N GLN A 57 11.33 13.02 -0.26
CA GLN A 57 12.68 12.83 -0.85
C GLN A 57 12.70 13.02 -2.38
N LEU A 58 11.61 12.69 -3.06
CA LEU A 58 11.46 12.89 -4.50
C LEU A 58 11.11 14.34 -4.89
N GLY A 59 10.66 15.17 -3.94
CA GLY A 59 10.15 16.53 -4.18
C GLY A 59 8.68 16.57 -4.61
N CYS A 60 7.93 15.51 -4.35
CA CYS A 60 6.53 15.34 -4.75
C CYS A 60 5.54 15.61 -3.61
N TYR A 61 5.97 15.54 -2.34
CA TYR A 61 5.08 15.65 -1.18
C TYR A 61 4.28 16.94 -1.15
N ASP A 62 4.92 18.11 -1.26
CA ASP A 62 4.21 19.39 -1.14
C ASP A 62 3.20 19.61 -2.28
N LYS A 63 3.52 19.14 -3.49
CA LYS A 63 2.59 19.16 -4.62
C LYS A 63 1.34 18.32 -4.33
N ILE A 64 1.50 17.14 -3.72
CA ILE A 64 0.38 16.30 -3.29
C ILE A 64 -0.38 16.98 -2.13
N ARG A 65 0.34 17.51 -1.13
CA ARG A 65 -0.24 18.14 0.06
C ARG A 65 -1.14 19.33 -0.29
N ASN A 66 -0.81 20.07 -1.34
CA ASN A 66 -1.58 21.20 -1.85
C ASN A 66 -2.91 20.77 -2.50
N ASN A 67 -3.03 19.50 -2.94
CA ASN A 67 -4.23 18.97 -3.59
C ASN A 67 -5.20 18.24 -2.64
N VAL A 68 -4.80 17.94 -1.40
CA VAL A 68 -5.57 17.06 -0.49
C VAL A 68 -6.46 17.80 0.52
N GLY A 69 -6.42 19.14 0.54
CA GLY A 69 -7.22 19.93 1.46
C GLY A 69 -6.86 19.68 2.93
N ASN A 70 -7.88 19.65 3.81
CA ASN A 70 -7.69 19.40 5.25
C ASN A 70 -7.71 17.89 5.53
N THR A 71 -6.58 17.36 6.02
CA THR A 71 -6.35 15.94 6.31
C THR A 71 -6.48 15.58 7.80
N TYR A 72 -7.00 16.50 8.62
CA TYR A 72 -7.19 16.31 10.06
C TYR A 72 -8.62 15.83 10.34
N TYR A 73 -8.81 14.52 10.16
CA TYR A 73 -10.13 13.88 10.25
C TYR A 73 -10.57 13.72 11.71
N ALA A 74 -11.78 14.20 12.02
CA ALA A 74 -12.50 13.72 13.19
C ALA A 74 -12.89 12.25 12.95
N ALA A 75 -12.74 11.41 13.99
CA ALA A 75 -13.00 9.99 13.88
C ALA A 75 -14.36 9.64 14.48
N GLN A 76 -15.17 8.93 13.72
CA GLN A 76 -16.45 8.39 14.15
C GLN A 76 -16.53 6.90 13.82
N MET A 77 -17.21 6.13 14.65
CA MET A 77 -17.47 4.73 14.40
C MET A 77 -18.90 4.33 14.75
N ARG A 78 -19.55 3.55 13.89
CA ARG A 78 -20.73 2.77 14.26
C ARG A 78 -20.28 1.36 14.63
N LEU A 79 -20.53 0.95 15.86
CA LEU A 79 -20.12 -0.33 16.43
C LEU A 79 -21.06 -1.47 16.00
N PHE A 80 -20.70 -2.74 16.23
CA PHE A 80 -21.59 -3.87 15.90
C PHE A 80 -22.90 -3.82 16.69
N SER A 81 -22.87 -3.28 17.92
CA SER A 81 -24.08 -2.98 18.71
C SER A 81 -25.00 -1.91 18.12
N GLY A 82 -24.61 -1.23 17.03
CA GLY A 82 -25.34 -0.11 16.44
C GLY A 82 -25.12 1.23 17.17
N LYS A 83 -24.37 1.24 18.28
CA LYS A 83 -24.00 2.47 18.98
C LYS A 83 -22.96 3.25 18.19
N THR A 84 -23.02 4.57 18.28
CA THR A 84 -22.02 5.48 17.72
C THR A 84 -20.96 5.79 18.78
N TRP A 85 -19.70 5.68 18.38
CA TRP A 85 -18.55 6.23 19.09
C TRP A 85 -17.99 7.42 18.30
N ILE A 86 -17.64 8.49 18.99
CA ILE A 86 -17.05 9.70 18.40
C ILE A 86 -15.78 10.01 19.19
N ASP A 87 -14.69 10.30 18.50
CA ASP A 87 -13.47 10.77 19.13
C ASP A 87 -13.65 12.24 19.56
N THR A 88 -13.67 12.46 20.87
CA THR A 88 -13.83 13.79 21.46
C THR A 88 -12.51 14.45 21.82
N LYS A 89 -11.37 13.83 21.48
CA LYS A 89 -10.05 14.39 21.76
C LYS A 89 -9.82 15.65 20.89
N PRO A 90 -9.12 16.67 21.44
CA PRO A 90 -8.87 17.92 20.73
C PRO A 90 -7.90 17.75 19.55
N THR A 91 -7.05 16.72 19.59
CA THR A 91 -6.08 16.42 18.54
C THR A 91 -6.45 15.15 17.80
N THR A 92 -6.59 15.29 16.48
CA THR A 92 -6.94 14.21 15.56
C THR A 92 -5.81 13.18 15.45
N PHE A 93 -6.15 12.02 14.87
CA PHE A 93 -5.17 10.98 14.59
C PHE A 93 -4.05 11.46 13.65
N SER A 94 -4.43 12.17 12.59
CA SER A 94 -3.49 12.72 11.60
C SER A 94 -2.56 13.78 12.20
N GLU A 95 -3.07 14.67 13.05
CA GLU A 95 -2.23 15.68 13.75
C GLU A 95 -1.21 15.00 14.66
N LYS A 96 -1.61 13.98 15.42
CA LYS A 96 -0.68 13.22 16.27
C LYS A 96 0.44 12.57 15.46
N LEU A 97 0.13 12.03 14.28
CA LEU A 97 1.15 11.46 13.38
C LEU A 97 2.10 12.54 12.88
N GLU A 98 1.57 13.68 12.46
CA GLU A 98 2.38 14.80 11.97
C GLU A 98 3.29 15.36 13.06
N GLU A 99 2.79 15.52 14.29
CA GLU A 99 3.61 15.92 15.43
C GLU A 99 4.71 14.90 15.76
N ARG A 100 4.45 13.60 15.55
CA ARG A 100 5.35 12.51 15.96
C ARG A 100 6.44 12.21 14.94
N ILE A 101 6.11 12.26 13.65
CA ILE A 101 6.98 11.82 12.54
C ILE A 101 6.94 12.77 11.33
N GLY A 102 6.34 13.95 11.45
CA GLY A 102 6.42 15.01 10.44
C GLY A 102 5.44 14.86 9.27
N TYR A 103 4.61 13.81 9.25
CA TYR A 103 3.61 13.58 8.22
C TYR A 103 2.28 13.10 8.81
N PRO A 104 1.14 13.61 8.32
CA PRO A 104 -0.18 13.09 8.68
C PRO A 104 -0.51 11.80 7.91
N GLN A 105 -1.63 11.17 8.23
CA GLN A 105 -2.29 10.25 7.30
C GLN A 105 -3.09 11.08 6.28
N THR A 106 -2.94 10.76 4.99
CA THR A 106 -3.57 11.52 3.90
C THR A 106 -4.31 10.58 2.96
N PHE A 107 -5.50 10.98 2.50
CA PHE A 107 -6.21 10.30 1.43
C PHE A 107 -6.31 11.26 0.23
N VAL A 108 -6.09 10.71 -0.96
CA VAL A 108 -5.98 11.51 -2.19
C VAL A 108 -6.47 10.69 -3.37
N ASP A 109 -6.94 11.36 -4.42
CA ASP A 109 -7.23 10.69 -5.69
C ASP A 109 -5.95 10.01 -6.18
N ARG A 110 -6.03 8.71 -6.51
CA ARG A 110 -4.89 7.96 -7.04
C ARG A 110 -4.32 8.66 -8.28
N GLN A 111 -5.20 9.23 -9.09
CA GLN A 111 -4.84 10.03 -10.27
C GLN A 111 -3.87 11.16 -9.93
N THR A 112 -4.15 11.94 -8.88
CA THR A 112 -3.31 13.07 -8.46
C THR A 112 -1.89 12.63 -8.13
N VAL A 113 -1.72 11.50 -7.45
CA VAL A 113 -0.38 10.98 -7.11
C VAL A 113 0.38 10.57 -8.36
N ILE A 114 -0.27 9.87 -9.29
CA ILE A 114 0.32 9.44 -10.56
C ILE A 114 0.70 10.68 -11.40
N GLN A 115 -0.20 11.67 -11.48
CA GLN A 115 0.02 12.90 -12.22
C GLN A 115 1.19 13.70 -11.65
N VAL A 116 1.25 13.90 -10.33
CA VAL A 116 2.37 14.60 -9.67
C VAL A 116 3.69 13.90 -9.90
N LEU A 117 3.73 12.56 -9.80
CA LEU A 117 4.95 11.79 -10.08
C LEU A 117 5.38 11.98 -11.54
N PHE A 118 4.47 11.84 -12.50
CA PHE A 118 4.76 12.03 -13.92
C PHE A 118 5.22 13.45 -14.25
N ASP A 119 4.54 14.46 -13.73
CA ASP A 119 4.88 15.88 -13.98
C ASP A 119 6.24 16.25 -13.40
N SER A 120 6.64 15.56 -12.32
CA SER A 120 7.93 15.76 -11.66
C SER A 120 9.10 15.07 -12.37
N LEU A 121 8.84 14.17 -13.34
CA LEU A 121 9.89 13.58 -14.17
C LEU A 121 10.51 14.63 -15.11
N LYS A 122 11.83 14.58 -15.22
CA LYS A 122 12.64 15.38 -16.15
C LYS A 122 12.53 14.85 -17.58
N TYR A 123 12.62 13.54 -17.77
CA TYR A 123 12.66 12.89 -19.09
C TYR A 123 11.32 12.20 -19.40
N LYS A 124 10.30 13.01 -19.71
CA LYS A 124 8.95 12.52 -20.02
C LYS A 124 8.90 11.70 -21.31
N ASP A 125 9.83 11.93 -22.24
CA ASP A 125 10.02 11.17 -23.48
C ASP A 125 10.36 9.68 -23.24
N ARG A 126 10.84 9.34 -22.04
CA ARG A 126 11.12 7.94 -21.63
C ARG A 126 9.88 7.20 -21.15
N VAL A 127 8.73 7.88 -21.03
CA VAL A 127 7.45 7.29 -20.63
C VAL A 127 6.59 7.08 -21.87
N LEU A 128 6.51 5.84 -22.32
CA LEU A 128 5.84 5.44 -23.55
C LEU A 128 4.48 4.82 -23.22
N THR A 129 3.40 5.48 -23.64
CA THR A 129 2.02 5.00 -23.49
C THR A 129 1.61 4.08 -24.65
N SER A 130 0.48 3.39 -24.49
CA SER A 130 0.00 2.37 -25.43
C SER A 130 1.00 1.23 -25.69
N LYS A 131 1.95 1.02 -24.77
CA LYS A 131 3.00 0.00 -24.84
C LYS A 131 2.66 -1.18 -23.92
N ARG A 132 1.61 -1.92 -24.29
CA ARG A 132 1.22 -3.15 -23.58
C ARG A 132 2.27 -4.23 -23.85
N VAL A 133 2.94 -4.69 -22.81
CA VAL A 133 3.91 -5.79 -22.90
C VAL A 133 3.21 -7.12 -23.16
N ASN A 134 3.79 -7.93 -24.04
CA ASN A 134 3.31 -9.28 -24.36
C ASN A 134 4.39 -10.36 -24.21
N VAL A 135 5.66 -10.07 -24.50
CA VAL A 135 6.74 -11.07 -24.38
C VAL A 135 7.96 -10.42 -23.75
N VAL A 136 8.64 -11.18 -22.88
CA VAL A 136 9.98 -10.85 -22.39
C VAL A 136 10.93 -11.93 -22.88
N GLU A 137 12.01 -11.51 -23.53
CA GLU A 137 13.09 -12.38 -24.00
C GLU A 137 14.35 -12.10 -23.18
N HIS A 138 15.02 -13.17 -22.76
CA HIS A 138 16.30 -13.09 -22.08
C HIS A 138 17.42 -13.43 -23.07
N GLY A 139 18.31 -12.46 -23.34
CA GLY A 139 19.35 -12.55 -24.37
C GLY A 139 20.77 -12.46 -23.81
N GLY A 140 21.10 -13.29 -22.81
CA GLY A 140 22.42 -13.27 -22.16
C GLY A 140 22.57 -12.04 -21.25
N ASP A 141 23.34 -11.05 -21.71
CA ASP A 141 23.64 -9.85 -20.92
C ASP A 141 22.56 -8.77 -20.95
N HIS A 142 21.48 -8.97 -21.71
CA HIS A 142 20.37 -8.03 -21.81
C HIS A 142 19.02 -8.73 -21.83
N VAL A 143 17.97 -7.95 -21.59
CA VAL A 143 16.57 -8.35 -21.74
C VAL A 143 15.93 -7.52 -22.85
N THR A 144 15.05 -8.16 -23.63
CA THR A 144 14.25 -7.48 -24.64
C THR A 144 12.77 -7.66 -24.34
N VAL A 145 12.05 -6.54 -24.26
CA VAL A 145 10.62 -6.49 -24.02
C VAL A 145 9.90 -6.17 -25.33
N HIS A 146 8.93 -7.03 -25.68
CA HIS A 146 8.09 -6.87 -26.85
C HIS A 146 6.70 -6.42 -26.43
N THR A 147 6.17 -5.46 -27.18
CA THR A 147 4.84 -4.89 -26.95
C THR A 147 3.86 -5.34 -28.03
N THR A 148 2.56 -5.27 -27.75
CA THR A 148 1.49 -5.76 -28.64
C THR A 148 1.43 -5.02 -29.97
N ASP A 149 2.00 -3.81 -30.07
CA ASP A 149 2.09 -3.06 -31.32
C ASP A 149 3.32 -3.44 -32.17
N GLY A 150 4.10 -4.42 -31.73
CA GLY A 150 5.32 -4.89 -32.41
C GLY A 150 6.60 -4.16 -32.02
N SER A 151 6.54 -3.09 -31.20
CA SER A 151 7.74 -2.39 -30.73
C SER A 151 8.57 -3.27 -29.80
N LYS A 152 9.89 -3.10 -29.86
CA LYS A 152 10.87 -3.80 -29.03
C LYS A 152 11.74 -2.81 -28.27
N TYR A 153 12.05 -3.13 -27.02
CA TYR A 153 12.90 -2.33 -26.15
C TYR A 153 13.92 -3.23 -25.46
N THR A 154 15.19 -2.87 -25.50
CA THR A 154 16.29 -3.64 -24.90
C THR A 154 16.90 -2.86 -23.75
N GLY A 155 17.22 -3.55 -22.65
CA GLY A 155 17.84 -2.99 -21.46
C GLY A 155 18.61 -4.05 -20.67
N ASP A 156 19.27 -3.63 -19.60
CA ASP A 156 20.08 -4.52 -18.76
C ASP A 156 19.22 -5.34 -17.81
N ILE A 157 18.10 -4.76 -17.35
CA ILE A 157 17.08 -5.42 -16.54
C ILE A 157 15.67 -4.96 -16.92
N VAL A 158 14.66 -5.77 -16.55
CA VAL A 158 13.25 -5.40 -16.62
C VAL A 158 12.60 -5.51 -15.24
N VAL A 159 11.84 -4.48 -14.88
CA VAL A 159 11.12 -4.34 -13.62
C VAL A 159 9.62 -4.36 -13.90
N GLY A 160 8.95 -5.43 -13.48
CA GLY A 160 7.49 -5.58 -13.53
C GLY A 160 6.82 -4.79 -12.42
N ALA A 161 6.23 -3.64 -12.77
CA ALA A 161 5.40 -2.79 -11.93
C ALA A 161 3.93 -2.76 -12.44
N ASP A 162 3.51 -3.82 -13.12
CA ASP A 162 2.29 -3.97 -13.92
C ASP A 162 1.13 -4.63 -13.15
N GLY A 163 1.20 -4.60 -11.82
CA GLY A 163 0.10 -4.93 -10.93
C GLY A 163 -0.13 -6.43 -10.71
N ILE A 164 -1.24 -6.77 -10.06
CA ILE A 164 -1.52 -8.13 -9.60
C ILE A 164 -1.59 -9.15 -10.73
N HIS A 165 -2.06 -8.77 -11.91
CA HIS A 165 -2.10 -9.63 -13.10
C HIS A 165 -0.85 -9.48 -14.00
N SER A 166 0.30 -9.16 -13.38
CA SER A 166 1.59 -8.91 -14.05
C SER A 166 1.89 -9.89 -15.18
N LYS A 167 2.08 -9.35 -16.38
CA LYS A 167 2.57 -10.09 -17.54
C LYS A 167 4.07 -10.36 -17.40
N VAL A 168 4.82 -9.45 -16.79
CA VAL A 168 6.25 -9.66 -16.50
C VAL A 168 6.44 -10.88 -15.59
N ARG A 169 5.60 -11.05 -14.55
CA ARG A 169 5.64 -12.24 -13.69
C ARG A 169 5.34 -13.52 -14.45
N GLN A 170 4.36 -13.50 -15.35
CA GLN A 170 4.05 -14.66 -16.20
C GLN A 170 5.22 -15.05 -17.10
N GLU A 171 5.86 -14.08 -17.76
CA GLU A 171 7.02 -14.33 -18.62
C GLU A 171 8.24 -14.79 -17.81
N MET A 172 8.43 -14.26 -16.60
CA MET A 172 9.46 -14.74 -15.67
C MET A 172 9.29 -16.23 -15.35
N TRP A 173 8.06 -16.69 -15.09
CA TRP A 173 7.77 -18.11 -14.88
C TRP A 173 7.98 -18.93 -16.15
N ARG A 174 7.56 -18.41 -17.32
CA ARG A 174 7.78 -19.09 -18.61
C ARG A 174 9.27 -19.32 -18.85
N ILE A 175 10.10 -18.28 -18.71
CA ILE A 175 11.54 -18.36 -18.94
C ILE A 175 12.19 -19.34 -17.95
N ALA A 176 11.77 -19.35 -16.68
CA ALA A 176 12.26 -20.30 -15.71
C ALA A 176 11.89 -21.76 -16.04
N ASN A 177 10.65 -21.99 -16.49
CA ASN A 177 10.19 -23.32 -16.92
C ASN A 177 10.93 -23.80 -18.17
N ASP A 178 11.14 -22.92 -19.17
CA ASP A 178 11.90 -23.22 -20.39
C ASP A 178 13.36 -23.57 -20.04
N ALA A 179 13.93 -22.89 -19.04
CA ALA A 179 15.25 -23.19 -18.48
C ALA A 179 15.27 -24.42 -17.55
N LYS A 180 14.14 -25.13 -17.39
CA LYS A 180 13.97 -26.28 -16.50
C LYS A 180 14.39 -26.01 -15.04
N SER A 181 14.17 -24.78 -14.58
CA SER A 181 14.47 -24.39 -13.21
C SER A 181 13.44 -24.97 -12.23
N ASP A 182 13.89 -25.58 -11.14
CA ASP A 182 13.01 -26.06 -10.06
C ASP A 182 12.58 -24.94 -9.10
N LEU A 183 13.09 -23.72 -9.32
CA LEU A 183 12.83 -22.55 -8.48
C LEU A 183 11.40 -21.98 -8.58
N PHE A 184 10.61 -22.44 -9.56
CA PHE A 184 9.32 -21.84 -9.99
C PHE A 184 8.15 -22.84 -10.02
N LYS A 185 8.16 -23.83 -9.12
CA LYS A 185 7.05 -24.77 -8.90
C LYS A 185 6.48 -24.58 -7.49
N PRO A 186 5.14 -24.57 -7.31
CA PRO A 186 4.06 -24.72 -8.31
C PRO A 186 3.69 -23.39 -9.03
N ASP A 187 2.57 -23.38 -9.78
CA ASP A 187 2.03 -22.27 -10.60
C ASP A 187 2.14 -20.87 -9.92
N PRO A 188 2.42 -19.78 -10.68
CA PRO A 188 2.65 -18.45 -10.12
C PRO A 188 1.49 -17.89 -9.29
N LEU A 189 0.26 -18.35 -9.51
CA LEU A 189 -0.94 -17.90 -8.81
C LEU A 189 -1.28 -18.81 -7.62
N VAL A 190 -0.48 -19.83 -7.34
CA VAL A 190 -0.71 -20.72 -6.19
C VAL A 190 -0.57 -19.92 -4.91
N GLY A 191 -1.70 -19.78 -4.20
CA GLY A 191 -1.81 -19.03 -2.97
C GLY A 191 -2.34 -17.61 -3.13
N LEU A 192 -2.49 -17.10 -4.37
CA LEU A 192 -3.31 -15.91 -4.61
C LEU A 192 -4.74 -16.25 -4.23
N GLN A 193 -5.26 -15.56 -3.22
CA GLN A 193 -6.56 -15.87 -2.65
C GLN A 193 -7.41 -14.61 -2.53
N CYS A 194 -8.71 -14.82 -2.47
CA CYS A 194 -9.72 -13.79 -2.23
C CYS A 194 -10.77 -14.37 -1.27
N GLU A 195 -11.07 -13.63 -0.20
CA GLU A 195 -12.11 -13.97 0.80
C GLU A 195 -13.01 -12.76 1.11
N SER A 196 -12.83 -11.66 0.37
CA SER A 196 -13.66 -10.47 0.48
C SER A 196 -13.76 -9.77 -0.87
N LYS A 197 -14.85 -9.04 -1.07
CA LYS A 197 -15.06 -8.15 -2.19
C LYS A 197 -15.31 -6.74 -1.68
N CYS A 198 -15.09 -5.74 -2.51
CA CYS A 198 -15.29 -4.35 -2.13
C CYS A 198 -15.93 -3.55 -3.25
N ILE A 199 -17.00 -2.80 -2.92
CA ILE A 199 -17.37 -1.63 -3.71
C ILE A 199 -16.55 -0.47 -3.17
N PHE A 200 -15.63 0.04 -3.98
CA PHE A 200 -15.04 1.36 -3.71
C PHE A 200 -15.82 2.41 -4.48
N GLY A 201 -15.94 3.60 -3.90
CA GLY A 201 -16.63 4.69 -4.54
C GLY A 201 -16.14 6.07 -4.11
N ILE A 202 -16.52 7.04 -4.95
CA ILE A 202 -16.35 8.46 -4.74
C ILE A 202 -17.73 9.06 -4.88
N SER A 203 -18.21 9.78 -3.87
CA SER A 203 -19.50 10.48 -3.93
C SER A 203 -19.33 11.96 -3.65
N LYS A 204 -20.23 12.79 -4.19
CA LYS A 204 -20.46 14.13 -3.63
C LYS A 204 -20.94 13.95 -2.19
N ARG A 205 -20.64 14.91 -1.30
CA ARG A 205 -21.11 14.87 0.08
C ARG A 205 -22.65 14.85 0.13
N PRO A 206 -23.28 13.79 0.68
CA PRO A 206 -24.70 13.80 0.97
C PRO A 206 -25.03 14.83 2.07
N PRO A 207 -26.24 15.42 2.09
CA PRO A 207 -26.61 16.44 3.07
C PRO A 207 -26.44 16.01 4.54
N GLY A 208 -26.65 14.72 4.83
CA GLY A 208 -26.55 14.16 6.18
C GLY A 208 -25.12 14.03 6.73
N LEU A 209 -24.08 14.14 5.89
CA LEU A 209 -22.69 14.11 6.32
C LEU A 209 -22.13 15.53 6.53
N PRO A 210 -21.29 15.75 7.56
CA PRO A 210 -20.74 17.07 7.86
C PRO A 210 -19.73 17.53 6.79
N ALA A 211 -19.59 18.85 6.63
CA ALA A 211 -18.59 19.42 5.71
C ALA A 211 -17.16 19.40 6.28
N SER A 212 -17.01 19.26 7.61
CA SER A 212 -15.71 19.11 8.25
C SER A 212 -15.07 17.76 7.88
N PRO A 213 -13.73 17.64 7.82
CA PRO A 213 -13.09 16.37 7.54
C PRO A 213 -13.45 15.29 8.57
N GLN A 214 -13.95 14.17 8.07
CA GLN A 214 -14.34 12.99 8.86
C GLN A 214 -13.68 11.74 8.32
N GLN A 215 -13.40 10.81 9.24
CA GLN A 215 -13.17 9.41 8.96
C GLN A 215 -14.20 8.60 9.75
N ILE A 216 -15.12 7.98 9.03
CA ILE A 216 -16.22 7.19 9.59
C ILE A 216 -15.96 5.72 9.27
N ASN A 217 -15.95 4.86 10.28
CA ASN A 217 -15.99 3.41 10.08
C ASN A 217 -17.32 2.87 10.60
N ALA A 218 -18.05 2.10 9.79
CA ALA A 218 -19.31 1.49 10.23
C ALA A 218 -19.22 -0.03 10.14
N PHE A 219 -19.42 -0.72 11.26
CA PHE A 219 -19.32 -2.16 11.36
C PHE A 219 -20.72 -2.79 11.40
N PHE A 220 -20.93 -3.81 10.57
CA PHE A 220 -22.17 -4.56 10.42
C PHE A 220 -21.85 -6.05 10.34
N LYS A 221 -22.87 -6.89 10.51
CA LYS A 221 -22.68 -8.32 10.31
C LYS A 221 -22.32 -8.59 8.84
N ASN A 222 -21.17 -9.21 8.61
CA ASN A 222 -20.65 -9.59 7.28
C ASN A 222 -20.30 -8.43 6.34
N SER A 223 -20.25 -7.20 6.86
CA SER A 223 -19.82 -6.04 6.08
C SER A 223 -19.23 -4.94 6.95
N ASN A 224 -18.37 -4.12 6.35
CA ASN A 224 -17.97 -2.88 6.98
C ASN A 224 -17.75 -1.76 5.96
N TYR A 225 -17.85 -0.54 6.47
CA TYR A 225 -17.65 0.67 5.71
C TYR A 225 -16.44 1.42 6.23
N MET A 226 -15.66 1.97 5.31
CA MET A 226 -14.68 3.02 5.60
C MET A 226 -14.99 4.20 4.71
N ILE A 227 -15.32 5.35 5.32
CA ILE A 227 -15.78 6.57 4.64
C ILE A 227 -14.91 7.72 5.09
N ILE A 228 -14.36 8.48 4.14
CA ILE A 228 -13.31 9.46 4.40
C ILE A 228 -13.57 10.70 3.57
N SER A 229 -13.57 11.87 4.20
CA SER A 229 -13.71 13.13 3.49
C SER A 229 -12.60 13.30 2.46
N ALA A 230 -12.99 13.74 1.27
CA ALA A 230 -12.11 13.98 0.14
C ALA A 230 -12.17 15.47 -0.27
N PRO A 231 -11.18 15.96 -1.03
CA PRO A 231 -11.21 17.31 -1.60
C PRO A 231 -12.50 17.60 -2.39
N GLU A 232 -12.82 18.87 -2.55
CA GLU A 232 -13.96 19.34 -3.35
C GLU A 232 -15.33 18.86 -2.85
N ASN A 233 -15.49 18.77 -1.52
CA ASN A 233 -16.75 18.38 -0.88
C ASN A 233 -17.24 16.99 -1.33
N ARG A 234 -16.29 16.05 -1.45
CA ARG A 234 -16.52 14.64 -1.81
C ARG A 234 -16.22 13.72 -0.63
N TYR A 235 -16.59 12.45 -0.78
CA TYR A 235 -16.20 11.36 0.10
C TYR A 235 -15.63 10.20 -0.69
N TYR A 236 -14.52 9.65 -0.21
CA TYR A 236 -14.08 8.31 -0.56
C TYR A 236 -14.79 7.33 0.36
N TRP A 237 -15.27 6.23 -0.20
CA TRP A 237 -15.90 5.19 0.60
C TRP A 237 -15.61 3.80 0.06
N PHE A 238 -15.62 2.85 0.98
CA PHE A 238 -15.36 1.44 0.74
C PHE A 238 -16.40 0.64 1.50
N LEU A 239 -17.20 -0.16 0.80
CA LEU A 239 -18.04 -1.20 1.37
C LEU A 239 -17.31 -2.52 1.15
N PHE A 240 -16.79 -3.12 2.22
CA PHE A 240 -16.25 -4.48 2.15
C PHE A 240 -17.29 -5.48 2.62
N THR A 241 -17.39 -6.59 1.89
CA THR A 241 -18.28 -7.71 2.23
C THR A 241 -17.52 -9.02 2.16
N GLU A 242 -17.98 -10.00 2.93
CA GLU A 242 -17.44 -11.36 2.88
C GLU A 242 -17.69 -11.99 1.51
N ALA A 243 -16.74 -12.79 1.04
CA ALA A 243 -16.89 -13.61 -0.15
C ALA A 243 -16.41 -15.04 0.14
N ASN A 244 -16.94 -16.01 -0.60
CA ASN A 244 -16.44 -17.37 -0.54
C ASN A 244 -14.95 -17.39 -0.90
N LYS A 245 -14.18 -18.16 -0.12
CA LYS A 245 -12.74 -18.25 -0.33
C LYS A 245 -12.43 -18.94 -1.66
N VAL A 246 -11.80 -18.20 -2.56
CA VAL A 246 -11.41 -18.65 -3.91
C VAL A 246 -9.94 -18.36 -4.16
N TYR A 247 -9.36 -19.03 -5.16
CA TYR A 247 -7.94 -19.02 -5.44
C TYR A 247 -7.63 -18.82 -6.93
N GLY A 248 -6.52 -18.15 -7.20
CA GLY A 248 -5.95 -18.01 -8.55
C GLY A 248 -6.97 -17.61 -9.60
N LYS A 249 -7.11 -18.44 -10.64
CA LYS A 249 -8.01 -18.18 -11.78
C LYS A 249 -9.50 -18.17 -11.45
N ASP A 250 -9.89 -18.76 -10.32
CA ASP A 250 -11.30 -18.86 -9.89
C ASP A 250 -11.77 -17.59 -9.16
N ILE A 251 -10.88 -16.61 -8.97
CA ILE A 251 -11.21 -15.30 -8.40
C ILE A 251 -12.13 -14.55 -9.38
N PRO A 252 -13.36 -14.19 -8.96
CA PRO A 252 -14.34 -13.62 -9.85
C PRO A 252 -14.00 -12.18 -10.25
N ARG A 253 -14.52 -11.79 -11.41
CA ARG A 253 -14.63 -10.39 -11.85
C ARG A 253 -16.09 -10.00 -11.83
N TYR A 254 -16.34 -8.76 -11.47
CA TYR A 254 -17.69 -8.26 -11.28
C TYR A 254 -18.07 -7.26 -12.35
N THR A 255 -19.33 -7.33 -12.76
CA THR A 255 -19.99 -6.40 -13.69
C THR A 255 -20.58 -5.22 -12.92
N LYS A 256 -21.20 -4.28 -13.64
CA LYS A 256 -21.91 -3.16 -13.02
C LYS A 256 -23.25 -3.58 -12.43
N GLU A 257 -23.85 -4.61 -13.01
CA GLU A 257 -25.05 -5.27 -12.51
C GLU A 257 -24.78 -5.96 -11.18
N ASP A 258 -23.66 -6.70 -11.06
CA ASP A 258 -23.23 -7.32 -9.78
C ASP A 258 -22.99 -6.27 -8.69
N GLU A 259 -22.41 -5.12 -9.06
CA GLU A 259 -22.20 -3.99 -8.15
C GLU A 259 -23.53 -3.42 -7.65
N LEU A 260 -24.49 -3.18 -8.55
CA LEU A 260 -25.79 -2.64 -8.19
C LEU A 260 -26.56 -3.58 -7.28
N GLN A 261 -26.59 -4.88 -7.61
CA GLN A 261 -27.25 -5.89 -6.78
C GLN A 261 -26.67 -5.91 -5.36
N LEU A 262 -25.34 -5.93 -5.23
CA LEU A 262 -24.70 -5.87 -3.92
C LEU A 262 -25.00 -4.55 -3.20
N ALA A 263 -25.07 -3.42 -3.92
CA ALA A 263 -25.37 -2.14 -3.29
C ALA A 263 -26.81 -2.10 -2.74
N GLU A 264 -27.78 -2.64 -3.48
CA GLU A 264 -29.20 -2.72 -3.09
C GLU A 264 -29.40 -3.53 -1.81
N GLU A 265 -28.67 -4.62 -1.62
CA GLU A 265 -28.66 -5.42 -0.38
C GLU A 265 -28.28 -4.60 0.87
N HIS A 266 -27.56 -3.49 0.66
CA HIS A 266 -26.96 -2.67 1.70
C HIS A 266 -27.58 -1.27 1.82
N PHE A 267 -28.57 -0.90 1.00
CA PHE A 267 -29.12 0.46 0.97
C PHE A 267 -29.67 0.96 2.31
N GLU A 268 -30.25 0.07 3.11
CA GLU A 268 -30.82 0.40 4.42
C GLU A 268 -29.77 0.43 5.54
N ASP A 269 -28.48 0.21 5.24
CA ASP A 269 -27.42 0.28 6.24
C ASP A 269 -27.25 1.72 6.74
N GLN A 270 -27.63 1.93 7.99
CA GLN A 270 -27.50 3.22 8.68
C GLN A 270 -26.05 3.48 9.07
N LEU A 271 -25.31 4.27 8.27
CA LEU A 271 -23.88 4.53 8.42
C LEU A 271 -23.56 5.49 9.58
N THR A 272 -24.37 6.53 9.71
CA THR A 272 -24.37 7.52 10.81
C THR A 272 -25.81 7.70 11.30
N GLU A 273 -26.07 8.51 12.32
CA GLU A 273 -27.45 8.79 12.77
C GLU A 273 -28.33 9.46 11.69
N THR A 274 -27.72 10.04 10.66
CA THR A 274 -28.40 10.90 9.66
C THR A 274 -28.20 10.44 8.21
N THR A 275 -27.39 9.40 7.96
CA THR A 275 -27.00 8.99 6.60
C THR A 275 -27.00 7.48 6.46
N THR A 276 -27.66 7.00 5.42
CA THR A 276 -27.67 5.61 4.98
C THR A 276 -26.64 5.35 3.88
N PHE A 277 -26.36 4.09 3.56
CA PHE A 277 -25.55 3.75 2.40
C PHE A 277 -26.22 4.17 1.09
N LYS A 278 -27.56 4.08 1.00
CA LYS A 278 -28.32 4.57 -0.16
C LYS A 278 -28.02 6.04 -0.44
N ASP A 279 -28.06 6.90 0.58
CA ASP A 279 -27.76 8.33 0.44
C ASP A 279 -26.36 8.54 -0.15
N LEU A 280 -25.37 7.76 0.31
CA LEU A 280 -24.00 7.83 -0.18
C LEU A 280 -23.88 7.32 -1.62
N TYR A 281 -24.55 6.21 -1.95
CA TYR A 281 -24.51 5.58 -3.26
C TYR A 281 -25.25 6.38 -4.33
N GLU A 282 -26.38 7.02 -4.02
CA GLU A 282 -27.12 7.88 -4.96
C GLU A 282 -26.33 9.14 -5.34
N HIS A 283 -25.42 9.62 -4.48
CA HIS A 283 -24.53 10.75 -4.75
C HIS A 283 -23.20 10.35 -5.41
N ARG A 284 -23.07 9.10 -5.88
CA ARG A 284 -21.82 8.58 -6.47
C ARG A 284 -21.44 9.32 -7.76
N LEU A 285 -20.15 9.60 -7.88
CA LEU A 285 -19.47 10.06 -9.08
C LEU A 285 -18.80 8.89 -9.80
N GLN A 286 -18.21 7.97 -9.04
CA GLN A 286 -17.50 6.82 -9.55
C GLN A 286 -17.61 5.68 -8.55
N THR A 287 -17.79 4.46 -9.05
CA THR A 287 -17.79 3.23 -8.26
C THR A 287 -17.13 2.10 -9.03
N SER A 288 -16.68 1.07 -8.32
CA SER A 288 -16.36 -0.23 -8.91
C SER A 288 -16.44 -1.31 -7.84
N LEU A 289 -17.08 -2.42 -8.16
CA LEU A 289 -16.96 -3.67 -7.41
C LEU A 289 -15.72 -4.45 -7.86
N VAL A 290 -14.89 -4.86 -6.90
CA VAL A 290 -13.68 -5.66 -7.15
C VAL A 290 -13.50 -6.78 -6.12
N SER A 291 -12.91 -7.89 -6.56
CA SER A 291 -12.37 -8.92 -5.67
C SER A 291 -11.16 -8.38 -4.92
N ILE A 292 -11.05 -8.68 -3.63
CA ILE A 292 -9.93 -8.26 -2.80
C ILE A 292 -8.94 -9.40 -2.68
N GLU A 293 -8.04 -9.41 -3.66
CA GLU A 293 -6.92 -10.33 -3.72
C GLU A 293 -5.86 -9.94 -2.69
N ASP A 294 -5.27 -10.93 -2.02
CA ASP A 294 -4.07 -10.73 -1.23
C ASP A 294 -3.08 -11.89 -1.35
N HIS A 295 -1.79 -11.55 -1.48
CA HIS A 295 -0.72 -12.53 -1.59
C HIS A 295 0.66 -11.89 -1.52
N VAL A 296 1.65 -12.62 -1.00
CA VAL A 296 3.06 -12.33 -1.25
C VAL A 296 3.60 -13.45 -2.10
N PHE A 297 3.98 -13.14 -3.35
CA PHE A 297 4.54 -14.16 -4.24
C PHE A 297 5.90 -14.61 -3.67
N PRO A 298 6.18 -15.92 -3.64
CA PRO A 298 7.39 -16.45 -2.99
C PRO A 298 8.69 -16.06 -3.70
N ARG A 299 8.60 -15.67 -4.97
CA ARG A 299 9.74 -15.33 -5.81
C ARG A 299 9.44 -14.04 -6.57
N TRP A 300 10.33 -13.06 -6.45
CA TRP A 300 10.16 -11.75 -7.09
C TRP A 300 11.07 -11.55 -8.29
N HIS A 301 12.09 -12.39 -8.46
CA HIS A 301 13.07 -12.22 -9.52
C HIS A 301 13.52 -13.54 -10.15
N TYR A 302 14.04 -13.43 -11.38
CA TYR A 302 14.75 -14.48 -12.08
C TYR A 302 15.67 -13.84 -13.11
N ARG A 303 16.98 -14.16 -13.05
CA ARG A 303 17.98 -13.55 -13.94
C ARG A 303 17.83 -12.03 -13.91
N ARG A 304 17.67 -11.40 -15.08
CA ARG A 304 17.53 -9.95 -15.27
C ARG A 304 16.09 -9.41 -15.16
N ILE A 305 15.18 -10.17 -14.54
CA ILE A 305 13.77 -9.81 -14.36
C ILE A 305 13.45 -9.72 -12.87
N ILE A 306 12.80 -8.64 -12.43
CA ILE A 306 12.26 -8.50 -11.06
C ILE A 306 10.84 -7.89 -11.09
N THR A 307 9.98 -8.24 -10.14
CA THR A 307 8.66 -7.64 -9.93
C THR A 307 8.61 -6.83 -8.64
N ILE A 308 7.83 -5.74 -8.63
CA ILE A 308 7.67 -4.85 -7.47
C ILE A 308 6.20 -4.40 -7.30
N GLY A 309 5.86 -3.93 -6.09
CA GLY A 309 4.49 -3.52 -5.74
C GLY A 309 3.51 -4.68 -5.87
N ASP A 310 2.28 -4.40 -6.34
CA ASP A 310 1.22 -5.42 -6.51
C ASP A 310 1.63 -6.62 -7.39
N ALA A 311 2.66 -6.49 -8.24
CA ALA A 311 3.17 -7.60 -9.04
C ALA A 311 3.97 -8.63 -8.20
N ALA A 312 4.47 -8.24 -7.03
CA ALA A 312 5.26 -9.04 -6.10
C ALA A 312 4.56 -9.28 -4.75
N HIS A 313 3.79 -8.32 -4.27
CA HIS A 313 3.06 -8.38 -3.02
C HIS A 313 1.76 -7.57 -3.11
N LYS A 314 0.63 -8.27 -3.12
CA LYS A 314 -0.70 -7.68 -3.13
C LYS A 314 -1.27 -7.64 -1.73
N LEU A 315 -1.55 -6.43 -1.27
CA LEU A 315 -1.99 -6.15 0.09
C LEU A 315 -3.49 -5.83 0.15
N HIS A 316 -4.15 -6.28 1.22
CA HIS A 316 -5.52 -5.88 1.49
C HIS A 316 -5.60 -4.35 1.69
N PRO A 317 -6.49 -3.63 0.99
CA PRO A 317 -6.50 -2.16 0.96
C PRO A 317 -6.85 -1.51 2.30
N ILE A 318 -7.51 -2.24 3.22
CA ILE A 318 -7.79 -1.77 4.59
C ILE A 318 -6.54 -1.32 5.37
N SER A 319 -5.36 -1.84 5.01
CA SER A 319 -4.08 -1.47 5.63
C SER A 319 -3.50 -0.17 5.08
N ALA A 320 -4.01 0.33 3.95
CA ALA A 320 -3.41 1.37 3.13
C ALA A 320 -1.94 1.11 2.74
N GLN A 321 -1.42 -0.12 2.85
CA GLN A 321 -0.01 -0.40 2.61
C GLN A 321 0.35 -0.69 1.15
N GLY A 322 -0.61 -0.88 0.24
CA GLY A 322 -0.33 -1.21 -1.17
C GLY A 322 0.64 -0.23 -1.86
N GLY A 323 0.21 1.03 -2.03
CA GLY A 323 1.03 2.06 -2.66
C GLY A 323 2.28 2.43 -1.84
N ASN A 324 2.15 2.52 -0.51
CA ASN A 324 3.28 2.82 0.38
C ASN A 324 4.37 1.73 0.31
N GLY A 325 3.96 0.46 0.35
CA GLY A 325 4.84 -0.69 0.24
C GLY A 325 5.49 -0.82 -1.13
N ALA A 326 4.79 -0.44 -2.20
CA ALA A 326 5.36 -0.38 -3.55
C ALA A 326 6.50 0.65 -3.64
N MET A 327 6.31 1.86 -3.09
CA MET A 327 7.36 2.89 -3.01
C MET A 327 8.55 2.42 -2.15
N GLU A 328 8.29 1.77 -1.02
CA GLU A 328 9.35 1.17 -0.19
C GLU A 328 10.17 0.12 -0.96
N THR A 329 9.54 -0.76 -1.74
CA THR A 329 10.24 -1.75 -2.56
C THR A 329 11.05 -1.10 -3.68
N ALA A 330 10.50 -0.08 -4.35
CA ALA A 330 11.24 0.68 -5.37
C ALA A 330 12.48 1.37 -4.78
N ALA A 331 12.38 1.95 -3.58
CA ALA A 331 13.50 2.59 -2.90
C ALA A 331 14.61 1.58 -2.57
N VAL A 332 14.27 0.37 -2.09
CA VAL A 332 15.26 -0.68 -1.82
C VAL A 332 15.95 -1.12 -3.11
N LEU A 333 15.20 -1.33 -4.19
CA LEU A 333 15.77 -1.69 -5.51
C LEU A 333 16.75 -0.64 -6.02
N VAL A 334 16.41 0.65 -5.91
CA VAL A 334 17.31 1.71 -6.37
C VAL A 334 18.53 1.83 -5.46
N ASN A 335 18.38 1.68 -4.15
CA ASN A 335 19.53 1.72 -3.24
C ASN A 335 20.55 0.64 -3.59
N THR A 336 20.11 -0.63 -3.69
CA THR A 336 21.00 -1.76 -3.99
C THR A 336 21.60 -1.67 -5.39
N LEU A 337 20.83 -1.18 -6.37
CA LEU A 337 21.34 -0.96 -7.72
C LEU A 337 22.41 0.15 -7.76
N VAL A 338 22.19 1.26 -7.05
CA VAL A 338 23.17 2.36 -7.00
C VAL A 338 24.44 1.93 -6.27
N ASP A 339 24.34 1.14 -5.19
CA ASP A 339 25.50 0.54 -4.52
C ASP A 339 26.35 -0.24 -5.53
N ALA A 340 25.72 -1.17 -6.24
CA ALA A 340 26.42 -2.02 -7.21
C ALA A 340 27.01 -1.26 -8.40
N LEU A 341 26.31 -0.23 -8.90
CA LEU A 341 26.80 0.57 -10.03
C LEU A 341 27.95 1.50 -9.66
N GLN A 342 28.00 2.01 -8.42
CA GLN A 342 29.11 2.85 -7.95
C GLN A 342 30.40 2.04 -7.77
N ASP A 343 30.30 0.79 -7.35
CA ASP A 343 31.45 -0.13 -7.24
C ASP A 343 31.99 -0.55 -8.62
N GLN A 344 31.22 -0.32 -9.69
CA GLN A 344 31.45 -0.80 -11.05
C GLN A 344 32.09 0.21 -12.02
N ASP A 345 32.31 1.48 -11.63
CA ASP A 345 33.01 2.48 -12.46
C ASP A 345 34.43 2.04 -12.93
N ALA A 346 34.91 0.87 -12.47
CA ALA A 346 36.15 0.21 -12.89
C ALA A 346 36.00 -1.08 -13.75
N LYS A 347 34.80 -1.68 -13.96
CA LYS A 347 34.68 -3.09 -14.43
C LYS A 347 33.67 -3.44 -15.55
N GLY A 348 32.77 -2.55 -15.98
CA GLY A 348 31.89 -2.81 -17.14
C GLY A 348 30.40 -2.93 -16.80
N SER A 349 29.63 -3.74 -17.54
CA SER A 349 28.19 -3.97 -17.27
C SER A 349 28.01 -5.00 -16.16
N LEU A 350 26.93 -4.89 -15.38
CA LEU A 350 26.62 -5.86 -14.32
C LEU A 350 26.36 -7.25 -14.93
N THR A 351 27.07 -8.24 -14.40
CA THR A 351 26.89 -9.65 -14.75
C THR A 351 25.54 -10.16 -14.25
N GLU A 352 25.06 -11.28 -14.80
CA GLU A 352 23.81 -11.90 -14.35
C GLU A 352 23.87 -12.29 -12.86
N CYS A 353 25.04 -12.74 -12.37
CA CYS A 353 25.23 -13.12 -10.96
C CYS A 353 25.13 -11.91 -10.02
N GLU A 354 25.70 -10.77 -10.40
CA GLU A 354 25.58 -9.54 -9.62
C GLU A 354 24.14 -9.03 -9.60
N ILE A 355 23.42 -9.11 -10.72
CA ILE A 355 22.01 -8.74 -10.79
C ILE A 355 21.14 -9.66 -9.94
N ASP A 356 21.39 -10.97 -9.98
CA ASP A 356 20.67 -11.92 -9.13
C ASP A 356 20.93 -11.66 -7.63
N ALA A 357 22.17 -11.30 -7.26
CA ALA A 357 22.49 -10.88 -5.90
C ALA A 357 21.74 -9.60 -5.49
N ILE A 358 21.74 -8.57 -6.33
CA ILE A 358 20.98 -7.33 -6.11
C ILE A 358 19.51 -7.64 -5.87
N PHE A 359 18.91 -8.48 -6.72
CA PHE A 359 17.49 -8.81 -6.61
C PHE A 359 17.17 -9.70 -5.40
N THR A 360 18.08 -10.59 -5.04
CA THR A 360 17.99 -11.41 -3.83
C THR A 360 17.95 -10.51 -2.59
N ASP A 361 18.82 -9.49 -2.53
CA ASP A 361 18.86 -8.54 -1.42
C ASP A 361 17.58 -7.70 -1.33
N VAL A 362 17.04 -7.27 -2.48
CA VAL A 362 15.75 -6.55 -2.53
C VAL A 362 14.63 -7.39 -1.95
N GLN A 363 14.53 -8.66 -2.37
CA GLN A 363 13.52 -9.57 -1.85
C GLN A 363 13.76 -9.81 -0.35
N ALA A 364 14.96 -10.17 0.08
CA ALA A 364 15.28 -10.45 1.48
C ALA A 364 14.93 -9.28 2.41
N ASN A 365 15.23 -8.04 2.01
CA ASN A 365 14.92 -6.85 2.79
C ASN A 365 13.40 -6.60 2.95
N ARG A 366 12.63 -6.86 1.90
CA ARG A 366 11.22 -6.48 1.83
C ARG A 366 10.23 -7.60 2.15
N PHE A 367 10.62 -8.85 1.93
CA PHE A 367 9.70 -10.00 1.91
C PHE A 367 8.94 -10.16 3.23
N GLN A 368 9.65 -10.21 4.37
CA GLN A 368 9.00 -10.40 5.67
C GLN A 368 8.02 -9.26 5.99
N ARG A 369 8.39 -8.02 5.65
CA ARG A 369 7.53 -6.85 5.86
C ARG A 369 6.29 -6.88 4.98
N ALA A 370 6.39 -7.38 3.74
CA ALA A 370 5.23 -7.62 2.89
C ALA A 370 4.34 -8.72 3.47
N VAL A 371 4.91 -9.82 3.96
CA VAL A 371 4.17 -10.93 4.60
C VAL A 371 3.42 -10.43 5.84
N ASP A 372 4.09 -9.67 6.70
CA ASP A 372 3.48 -9.09 7.91
C ASP A 372 2.32 -8.17 7.55
N ALA A 373 2.47 -7.34 6.51
CA ALA A 373 1.43 -6.43 6.06
C ALA A 373 0.22 -7.17 5.43
N VAL A 374 0.44 -8.24 4.67
CA VAL A 374 -0.65 -9.11 4.17
C VAL A 374 -1.39 -9.77 5.33
N ASN A 375 -0.65 -10.38 6.25
CA ASN A 375 -1.23 -11.07 7.41
C ASN A 375 -2.00 -10.11 8.32
N GLN A 376 -1.48 -8.89 8.49
CA GLN A 376 -2.19 -7.85 9.22
C GLN A 376 -3.48 -7.45 8.50
N GLY A 377 -3.43 -7.21 7.18
CA GLY A 377 -4.62 -6.88 6.38
C GLY A 377 -5.73 -7.93 6.51
N ARG A 378 -5.37 -9.22 6.41
CA ARG A 378 -6.28 -10.36 6.62
C ARG A 378 -6.92 -10.35 8.01
N ARG A 379 -6.12 -10.19 9.06
CA ARG A 379 -6.62 -10.15 10.45
C ARG A 379 -7.55 -8.97 10.69
N THR A 380 -7.19 -7.78 10.20
CA THR A 380 -8.02 -6.58 10.32
C THR A 380 -9.34 -6.75 9.58
N ASN A 381 -9.31 -7.24 8.34
CA ASN A 381 -10.52 -7.51 7.55
C ASN A 381 -11.43 -8.54 8.24
N SER A 382 -10.86 -9.64 8.72
CA SER A 382 -11.61 -10.67 9.44
C SER A 382 -12.24 -10.10 10.72
N ALA A 383 -11.52 -9.26 11.47
CA ALA A 383 -12.05 -8.65 12.69
C ALA A 383 -13.13 -7.59 12.41
N SER A 384 -13.12 -6.96 11.23
CA SER A 384 -14.07 -5.91 10.86
C SER A 384 -15.34 -6.43 10.18
N ILE A 385 -15.26 -7.57 9.49
CA ILE A 385 -16.39 -8.14 8.73
C ILE A 385 -17.06 -9.29 9.48
N LYS A 386 -16.28 -10.19 10.11
CA LYS A 386 -16.84 -11.39 10.75
C LYS A 386 -17.31 -11.06 12.15
N GLU A 387 -18.62 -11.13 12.41
CA GLU A 387 -19.19 -10.91 13.74
C GLU A 387 -19.04 -12.19 14.61
N THR A 388 -17.82 -12.44 15.08
CA THR A 388 -17.54 -13.44 16.13
C THR A 388 -17.70 -12.80 17.51
N LEU A 389 -17.86 -13.62 18.56
CA LEU A 389 -17.88 -13.11 19.93
C LEU A 389 -16.63 -12.28 20.26
N PHE A 390 -15.46 -12.72 19.78
CA PHE A 390 -14.19 -12.03 19.97
C PHE A 390 -14.15 -10.68 19.24
N SER A 391 -14.51 -10.62 17.95
CA SER A 391 -14.52 -9.37 17.19
C SER A 391 -15.56 -8.38 17.71
N LYS A 392 -16.71 -8.86 18.20
CA LYS A 392 -17.70 -8.01 18.87
C LYS A 392 -17.14 -7.38 20.14
N ILE A 393 -16.50 -8.15 21.01
CA ILE A 393 -15.83 -7.63 22.21
C ILE A 393 -14.73 -6.64 21.83
N PHE A 394 -13.93 -6.98 20.82
CA PHE A 394 -12.83 -6.14 20.36
C PHE A 394 -13.33 -4.80 19.81
N VAL A 395 -14.27 -4.80 18.87
CA VAL A 395 -14.78 -3.59 18.22
C VAL A 395 -15.63 -2.75 19.18
N ASP A 396 -16.51 -3.35 19.98
CA ASP A 396 -17.44 -2.57 20.80
C ASP A 396 -16.79 -2.03 22.09
N TYR A 397 -15.77 -2.71 22.64
CA TYR A 397 -15.19 -2.34 23.94
C TYR A 397 -13.72 -1.95 23.87
N PHE A 398 -12.89 -2.69 23.13
CA PHE A 398 -11.44 -2.49 23.15
C PHE A 398 -10.99 -1.40 22.17
N PHE A 399 -11.49 -1.45 20.93
CA PHE A 399 -11.08 -0.57 19.85
C PHE A 399 -11.36 0.93 20.12
N PRO A 400 -12.51 1.34 20.72
CA PRO A 400 -12.77 2.74 21.06
C PRO A 400 -11.81 3.31 22.10
N ARG A 401 -11.24 2.45 22.96
CA ARG A 401 -10.34 2.85 24.04
C ARG A 401 -8.86 2.82 23.62
N PHE A 402 -8.47 1.77 22.89
CA PHE A 402 -7.05 1.48 22.61
C PHE A 402 -6.71 1.41 21.12
N GLY A 403 -7.70 1.24 20.25
CA GLY A 403 -7.51 0.97 18.82
C GLY A 403 -6.67 2.04 18.10
N GLN A 404 -7.01 3.32 18.27
CA GLN A 404 -6.23 4.41 17.71
C GLN A 404 -4.76 4.41 18.18
N SER A 405 -4.50 4.10 19.45
CA SER A 405 -3.12 4.07 19.99
C SER A 405 -2.30 2.92 19.42
N LEU A 406 -2.93 1.76 19.19
CA LEU A 406 -2.30 0.61 18.54
C LEU A 406 -1.96 0.90 17.08
N ILE A 407 -2.92 1.45 16.32
CA ILE A 407 -2.71 1.84 14.92
C ILE A 407 -1.62 2.91 14.82
N PHE A 408 -1.65 3.91 15.70
CA PHE A 408 -0.64 4.95 15.79
C PHE A 408 0.75 4.37 16.00
N SER A 409 0.91 3.52 17.03
CA SER A 409 2.20 2.90 17.38
C SER A 409 2.75 2.05 16.24
N LEU A 410 1.87 1.34 15.54
CA LEU A 410 2.23 0.56 14.37
C LEU A 410 2.69 1.44 13.20
N ILE A 411 1.95 2.49 12.85
CA ILE A 411 2.33 3.40 11.75
C ILE A 411 3.68 4.07 12.06
N VAL A 412 3.89 4.50 13.30
CA VAL A 412 5.17 5.10 13.74
C VAL A 412 6.30 4.07 13.63
N LYS A 413 6.11 2.85 14.16
CA LYS A 413 7.10 1.77 14.07
C LYS A 413 7.44 1.47 12.61
N ASN A 414 6.41 1.28 11.77
CA ASN A 414 6.58 0.99 10.35
C ASN A 414 7.30 2.12 9.63
N THR A 415 7.03 3.38 9.96
CA THR A 415 7.71 4.52 9.33
C THR A 415 9.17 4.59 9.74
N MET A 416 9.48 4.38 11.03
CA MET A 416 10.84 4.41 11.55
C MET A 416 11.71 3.26 11.04
N SER A 417 11.15 2.06 10.89
CA SER A 417 11.87 0.89 10.35
C SER A 417 11.75 0.73 8.83
N GLY A 418 10.95 1.59 8.17
CA GLY A 418 10.71 1.51 6.74
C GLY A 418 11.89 2.05 5.94
N PRO A 419 12.18 1.46 4.76
CA PRO A 419 13.24 1.95 3.90
C PRO A 419 12.96 3.38 3.40
N CYS A 420 14.03 4.07 3.03
CA CYS A 420 14.02 5.37 2.39
C CYS A 420 15.05 5.35 1.25
N ILE A 421 15.13 6.41 0.45
CA ILE A 421 16.14 6.53 -0.60
C ILE A 421 17.45 6.94 0.08
N ALA A 422 18.41 6.02 0.22
CA ALA A 422 19.52 6.13 1.19
C ALA A 422 20.47 7.31 0.92
N ARG A 423 20.72 7.61 -0.35
CA ARG A 423 21.64 8.67 -0.81
C ARG A 423 20.96 10.02 -1.06
N LEU A 424 19.67 10.14 -0.75
CA LEU A 424 18.97 11.42 -0.75
C LEU A 424 18.80 11.89 0.70
N PRO A 425 18.87 13.21 0.95
CA PRO A 425 18.66 13.73 2.30
C PRO A 425 17.30 13.29 2.83
N VAL A 426 17.27 12.85 4.09
CA VAL A 426 16.01 12.64 4.78
C VAL A 426 15.35 14.01 4.99
N PRO A 427 14.05 14.18 4.70
CA PRO A 427 13.43 15.50 4.77
C PRO A 427 13.48 16.11 6.17
N GLU A 428 13.78 17.40 6.25
CA GLU A 428 13.99 18.13 7.51
C GLU A 428 12.77 18.06 8.43
N ARG A 429 11.54 18.11 7.88
CA ARG A 429 10.30 17.97 8.63
C ARG A 429 10.22 16.68 9.46
N TYR A 430 10.74 15.58 8.92
CA TYR A 430 10.77 14.29 9.61
C TYR A 430 11.78 14.33 10.75
N ILE A 431 12.99 14.79 10.46
CA ILE A 431 14.09 14.89 11.43
C ILE A 431 13.65 15.76 12.61
N MET A 432 13.14 16.96 12.34
CA MET A 432 12.68 17.90 13.36
C MET A 432 11.55 17.32 14.22
N ALA A 433 10.59 16.60 13.62
CA ALA A 433 9.48 16.00 14.36
C ALA A 433 9.98 14.88 15.30
N VAL A 434 10.85 13.99 14.80
CA VAL A 434 11.44 12.91 15.59
C VAL A 434 12.28 13.45 16.74
N GLU A 435 13.16 14.42 16.46
CA GLU A 435 13.99 15.07 17.49
C GLU A 435 13.16 15.80 18.54
N ARG A 436 12.12 16.54 18.12
CA ARG A 436 11.21 17.23 19.04
C ARG A 436 10.53 16.22 19.96
N HIS A 437 10.10 15.08 19.43
CA HIS A 437 9.49 14.03 20.24
C HIS A 437 10.49 13.41 21.22
N GLN A 438 11.71 13.10 20.76
CA GLN A 438 12.78 12.55 21.62
C GLN A 438 13.16 13.51 22.75
N ARG A 439 13.25 14.82 22.47
CA ARG A 439 13.50 15.86 23.48
C ARG A 439 12.40 15.97 24.53
N ARG A 440 11.13 15.81 24.14
CA ARG A 440 9.98 15.84 25.06
C ARG A 440 9.83 14.55 25.87
N ASN A 441 10.37 13.44 25.38
CA ASN A 441 10.31 12.14 26.02
C ASN A 441 11.72 11.54 26.13
N PRO A 442 12.63 12.20 26.89
CA PRO A 442 13.94 11.64 27.14
C PRO A 442 13.72 10.24 27.74
N LYS A 443 14.38 9.22 27.19
CA LYS A 443 14.20 7.81 27.57
C LYS A 443 14.07 7.72 29.10
N LYS A 444 12.88 7.43 29.62
CA LYS A 444 12.72 7.10 31.04
C LYS A 444 13.68 5.94 31.30
N ASN A 445 14.64 6.14 32.19
CA ASN A 445 15.68 5.17 32.52
C ASN A 445 15.05 3.79 32.67
N TRP A 446 15.51 2.86 31.82
CA TRP A 446 15.02 1.49 31.68
C TRP A 446 15.00 0.73 33.04
N THR A 447 15.81 1.18 34.00
CA THR A 447 15.88 0.70 35.39
C THR A 447 14.61 0.92 36.21
N THR A 448 13.85 2.00 35.95
CA THR A 448 12.58 2.26 36.69
C THR A 448 11.43 1.38 36.21
N TRP A 449 11.42 1.03 34.92
CA TRP A 449 10.42 0.11 34.35
C TRP A 449 10.69 -1.34 34.75
N THR A 450 11.94 -1.81 34.75
CA THR A 450 12.27 -3.17 35.18
C THR A 450 11.92 -3.42 36.65
N LEU A 451 12.15 -2.45 37.54
CA LEU A 451 11.76 -2.53 38.96
C LEU A 451 10.24 -2.58 39.16
N MET A 452 9.46 -1.80 38.41
CA MET A 452 7.99 -1.86 38.48
C MET A 452 7.41 -3.15 37.87
N SER A 453 7.99 -3.67 36.77
CA SER A 453 7.53 -4.92 36.15
C SER A 453 7.89 -6.16 36.97
N LEU A 454 9.01 -6.16 37.69
CA LEU A 454 9.35 -7.24 38.63
C LEU A 454 8.40 -7.28 39.83
N GLY A 455 7.98 -6.11 40.34
CA GLY A 455 6.98 -6.01 41.41
C GLY A 455 5.59 -6.51 40.98
N ALA A 456 5.14 -6.18 39.77
CA ALA A 456 3.85 -6.62 39.24
C ALA A 456 3.83 -8.13 38.87
N GLY A 457 4.95 -8.66 38.36
CA GLY A 457 5.11 -10.09 38.07
C GLY A 457 5.05 -10.97 39.32
N PHE A 458 5.62 -10.52 40.44
CA PHE A 458 5.55 -11.23 41.72
C PHE A 458 4.12 -11.29 42.29
N LEU A 459 3.35 -10.20 42.17
CA LEU A 459 1.95 -10.16 42.57
C LEU A 459 1.06 -11.10 41.74
N PHE A 460 1.34 -11.21 40.43
CA PHE A 460 0.58 -12.08 39.54
C PHE A 460 0.84 -13.57 39.78
N VAL A 461 2.11 -13.94 40.06
CA VAL A 461 2.49 -15.32 40.40
C VAL A 461 1.98 -15.72 41.80
N PHE A 462 1.98 -14.80 42.77
CA PHE A 462 1.47 -15.06 44.12
C PHE A 462 -0.06 -15.20 44.17
N MET A 463 -0.79 -14.50 43.29
CA MET A 463 -2.25 -14.68 43.16
C MET A 463 -2.62 -15.99 42.48
N PHE A 464 -1.85 -16.44 41.48
CA PHE A 464 -2.15 -17.68 40.75
C PHE A 464 -1.80 -18.97 41.53
N SER A 465 -0.83 -18.92 42.45
CA SER A 465 -0.46 -20.09 43.26
C SER A 465 -1.45 -20.42 44.38
N ARG A 466 -2.41 -19.53 44.69
CA ARG A 466 -3.47 -19.77 45.69
C ARG A 466 -4.83 -20.20 45.13
N MET A 467 -4.96 -20.33 43.80
CA MET A 467 -6.23 -20.68 43.13
C MET A 467 -6.29 -22.11 42.57
N ARG A 468 -5.45 -23.03 43.08
CA ARG A 468 -5.63 -24.48 42.88
C ARG A 468 -5.78 -25.18 44.23
N VAL A 469 -7.02 -25.21 44.72
CA VAL A 469 -7.59 -26.29 45.53
C VAL A 469 -8.99 -26.54 45.01
#